data_AF-A0A7G8UL18-F1
#
_entry.id   AF-A0A7G8UL18-F1
#
_cell.length_a   1.000
_cell.length_b   1.000
_cell.length_c   1.000
_cell.angle_alpha   90.00
_cell.angle_beta   90.00
_cell.angle_gamma   90.00
#
_symmetry.space_group_name_H-M   'P 1'
#
loop_
_entity.id
_entity.type
_entity.pdbx_description
1 polymer ?
#
loop_
_entity_poly.entity_id
_entity_poly.type
_entity_poly.pdbx_seq_one_letter_code
_entity_poly.pdbx_strand_id
1 'polypeptide(L)'
;MMKRMVMSVMIFTLALCGFIPTVPPLSSTAEAAVGEGIPGTMDDYWNGNASWVYLKKDTFTSTGQENYSYGNHTEVMPDGTWYYFNRILIKTYNAGCPNNDGLGTQVRKSTNKGLTWSAPVTIIAPTAGTAYSCYATDGDAWYNPIENKWHYLFQCWDGVTSRGCELERSGSNPMGAFTIQPTGGNPTVDPGELWNSICNVSIDDCSTLAGGPGKVDGEGTYNIFKFDGTYYWVVFHGYDGVRGYQGLAKTTDFQTWIAGDASQGVPNDAIFDRLDSQSWREDWSGGVSIGGGKGVILQEGGYYYNLVEAADINLSCMPNQNWDFGLYRSTSLTNTSWTPFPAGNPIVYSSKVETGGQSYCPAAYMGMFKDPTNDFIYLSYGRRSADPNYEGVYWYRLEKSKNLLKNSDLWTADASNWTKVAPSTNMVVYRAPNNSWDGTQYMEFNCGGTCTGANSVYQDVTIPGGTAGTVQFGGKFMAVGGTDSILLSVFQLDINYNVLKQDQYMLSVGPSWAAFDKSGALLSNTRILRYQFYFYNSSLNFRADDMYMKY
;
A
#
# COMPACT_ATOMS: atom_id res chain seq x y z
N MET A 1 -10.64 64.77 48.96
CA MET A 1 -9.95 64.14 50.10
C MET A 1 -9.11 63.01 49.54
N MET A 2 -7.76 63.09 49.59
CA MET A 2 -6.95 62.57 50.71
C MET A 2 -7.32 61.12 51.05
N LYS A 3 -6.44 60.13 51.16
CA LYS A 3 -4.96 60.04 51.10
C LYS A 3 -4.65 58.54 51.30
N ARG A 4 -3.62 58.05 50.60
CA ARG A 4 -2.64 57.02 51.07
C ARG A 4 -3.20 55.59 51.27
N MET A 5 -2.44 54.52 51.07
CA MET A 5 -1.00 54.39 51.29
C MET A 5 -0.40 53.29 50.42
N VAL A 6 0.75 53.62 49.86
CA VAL A 6 1.74 52.74 49.26
C VAL A 6 2.29 51.78 50.32
N MET A 7 2.56 50.53 49.95
CA MET A 7 3.73 49.84 50.48
C MET A 7 4.34 48.93 49.40
N SER A 8 5.49 49.36 48.89
CA SER A 8 6.42 48.54 48.13
C SER A 8 7.16 47.59 49.07
N VAL A 9 7.36 46.33 48.66
CA VAL A 9 8.57 45.57 49.01
C VAL A 9 9.04 44.80 47.78
N MET A 10 10.33 44.96 47.50
CA MET A 10 11.11 44.34 46.44
C MET A 10 11.39 42.85 46.70
N ILE A 11 11.28 42.08 45.61
CA ILE A 11 12.25 41.11 45.05
C ILE A 11 12.98 40.15 46.01
N PHE A 12 12.75 38.85 45.80
CA PHE A 12 13.86 37.88 45.66
C PHE A 12 13.55 36.89 44.54
N THR A 13 14.43 36.87 43.54
CA THR A 13 14.51 35.87 42.49
C THR A 13 15.01 34.56 43.09
N LEU A 14 14.22 33.49 43.01
CA LEU A 14 14.73 32.13 43.08
C LEU A 14 14.20 31.36 41.87
N ALA A 15 15.15 30.96 41.02
CA ALA A 15 14.92 30.03 39.93
C ALA A 15 14.45 28.69 40.52
N LEU A 16 13.22 28.31 40.22
CA LEU A 16 12.82 26.91 40.22
C LEU A 16 12.78 26.42 38.78
N CYS A 17 13.82 25.65 38.46
CA CYS A 17 13.86 24.73 37.34
C CYS A 17 12.70 23.72 37.43
N GLY A 18 12.13 23.41 36.27
CA GLY A 18 11.72 22.04 35.92
C GLY A 18 10.40 21.57 36.50
N PHE A 19 9.35 21.57 35.67
CA PHE A 19 8.62 20.37 35.26
C PHE A 19 7.66 20.80 34.14
N ILE A 20 8.18 20.95 32.92
CA ILE A 20 7.32 20.73 31.76
C ILE A 20 7.05 19.22 31.80
N PRO A 21 5.79 18.74 31.76
CA PRO A 21 5.56 17.34 31.47
C PRO A 21 6.11 17.13 30.06
N THR A 22 7.34 16.63 29.97
CA THR A 22 7.87 16.04 28.76
C THR A 22 6.89 14.93 28.41
N VAL A 23 6.03 15.19 27.43
CA VAL A 23 5.39 14.11 26.70
C VAL A 23 6.55 13.20 26.32
N PRO A 24 6.57 11.94 26.80
CA PRO A 24 7.60 11.01 26.36
C PRO A 24 7.60 11.06 24.82
N PRO A 25 8.77 11.04 24.15
CA PRO A 25 8.75 10.70 22.74
C PRO A 25 7.92 9.43 22.61
N LEU A 26 6.91 9.48 21.73
CA LEU A 26 6.05 8.34 21.43
C LEU A 26 6.95 7.12 21.31
N SER A 27 6.67 6.08 22.09
CA SER A 27 7.33 4.79 21.91
C SER A 27 7.01 4.32 20.49
N SER A 28 7.96 4.50 19.58
CA SER A 28 7.90 3.92 18.24
C SER A 28 8.24 2.45 18.34
N THR A 29 7.28 1.65 18.77
CA THR A 29 7.28 0.21 18.51
C THR A 29 5.94 -0.12 17.91
N ALA A 30 5.81 0.13 16.61
CA ALA A 30 4.83 -0.57 15.81
C ALA A 30 5.11 -2.07 15.95
N GLU A 31 4.22 -2.80 16.61
CA GLU A 31 4.25 -4.26 16.59
C GLU A 31 3.30 -4.72 15.50
N ALA A 32 3.83 -4.96 14.30
CA ALA A 32 3.44 -5.94 13.29
C ALA A 32 2.17 -6.82 13.50
N ALA A 33 1.45 -7.07 12.40
CA ALA A 33 0.75 -8.34 12.16
C ALA A 33 1.75 -9.48 12.38
N VAL A 34 1.45 -10.50 13.18
CA VAL A 34 2.50 -11.41 13.68
C VAL A 34 2.96 -12.42 12.62
N GLY A 35 3.78 -11.96 11.67
CA GLY A 35 4.66 -12.82 10.89
C GLY A 35 5.73 -13.47 11.77
N GLU A 36 6.37 -14.51 11.26
CA GLU A 36 7.32 -15.30 12.05
C GLU A 36 8.70 -14.66 12.22
N GLY A 37 8.90 -13.45 11.73
CA GLY A 37 10.22 -12.84 11.54
C GLY A 37 11.04 -13.55 10.45
N ILE A 38 10.39 -14.40 9.64
CA ILE A 38 11.00 -15.23 8.60
C ILE A 38 10.52 -14.72 7.23
N PRO A 39 11.43 -14.47 6.26
CA PRO A 39 11.04 -14.05 4.92
C PRO A 39 10.03 -15.01 4.28
N GLY A 40 8.91 -14.46 3.82
CA GLY A 40 7.96 -15.14 2.94
C GLY A 40 8.28 -14.85 1.47
N THR A 41 7.97 -15.81 0.61
CA THR A 41 7.99 -15.61 -0.85
C THR A 41 6.61 -15.19 -1.38
N MET A 42 6.54 -14.65 -2.58
CA MET A 42 5.27 -14.39 -3.26
C MET A 42 4.48 -15.68 -3.50
N ASP A 43 5.13 -16.84 -3.67
CA ASP A 43 4.45 -18.13 -3.75
C ASP A 43 3.90 -18.58 -2.39
N ASP A 44 4.61 -18.32 -1.29
CA ASP A 44 4.06 -18.51 0.05
C ASP A 44 2.79 -17.65 0.24
N TYR A 45 2.82 -16.38 -0.16
CA TYR A 45 1.64 -15.49 -0.10
C TYR A 45 0.49 -16.00 -0.97
N TRP A 46 0.82 -16.40 -2.21
CA TRP A 46 -0.13 -16.96 -3.16
C TRP A 46 -0.89 -18.17 -2.61
N ASN A 47 -0.20 -19.00 -1.81
CA ASN A 47 -0.74 -20.21 -1.21
C ASN A 47 -1.26 -20.01 0.23
N GLY A 48 -1.33 -18.77 0.72
CA GLY A 48 -1.84 -18.44 2.06
C GLY A 48 -0.89 -18.79 3.21
N ASN A 49 0.40 -18.98 2.93
CA ASN A 49 1.46 -19.31 3.89
C ASN A 49 2.32 -18.09 4.28
N ALA A 50 1.95 -16.89 3.83
CA ALA A 50 2.61 -15.64 4.17
C ALA A 50 1.59 -14.51 4.33
N SER A 51 1.98 -13.43 5.01
CA SER A 51 1.15 -12.23 5.23
C SER A 51 1.99 -10.97 5.16
N TRP A 52 1.36 -9.87 4.75
CA TRP A 52 1.98 -8.54 4.79
C TRP A 52 2.00 -8.03 6.22
N VAL A 53 3.20 -7.82 6.73
CA VAL A 53 3.43 -7.35 8.09
C VAL A 53 3.82 -5.90 8.05
N TYR A 54 3.01 -5.05 8.69
CA TYR A 54 3.29 -3.63 8.78
C TYR A 54 4.59 -3.36 9.55
N LEU A 55 5.39 -2.45 9.02
CA LEU A 55 6.67 -2.02 9.59
C LEU A 55 6.58 -0.63 10.18
N LYS A 56 6.12 0.32 9.37
CA LYS A 56 6.11 1.74 9.69
C LYS A 56 5.26 2.52 8.69
N LYS A 57 4.98 3.77 9.04
CA LYS A 57 4.43 4.78 8.15
C LYS A 57 5.28 6.05 8.21
N ASP A 58 5.59 6.59 7.04
CA ASP A 58 6.26 7.87 6.86
C ASP A 58 5.20 8.91 6.51
N THR A 59 4.71 9.63 7.51
CA THR A 59 3.63 10.61 7.40
C THR A 59 4.13 12.03 7.27
N PHE A 60 3.25 12.99 6.93
CA PHE A 60 3.59 14.41 6.97
C PHE A 60 4.13 14.81 8.35
N THR A 61 3.47 14.37 9.43
CA THR A 61 3.94 14.63 10.81
C THR A 61 5.36 14.11 11.06
N SER A 62 5.72 12.94 10.52
CA SER A 62 7.05 12.33 10.74
C SER A 62 8.14 12.87 9.80
N THR A 63 7.78 13.32 8.60
CA THR A 63 8.75 13.71 7.56
C THR A 63 8.87 15.22 7.38
N GLY A 64 7.87 15.99 7.84
CA GLY A 64 7.74 17.42 7.59
C GLY A 64 7.45 17.80 6.14
N GLN A 65 7.12 16.82 5.28
CA GLN A 65 6.84 17.05 3.86
C GLN A 65 5.38 16.70 3.52
N GLU A 66 4.61 17.70 3.07
CA GLU A 66 3.29 17.48 2.47
C GLU A 66 3.43 16.62 1.21
N ASN A 67 2.41 15.82 0.89
CA ASN A 67 2.38 15.03 -0.35
C ASN A 67 3.57 14.06 -0.51
N TYR A 68 4.22 13.67 0.60
CA TYR A 68 5.34 12.74 0.62
C TYR A 68 5.03 11.43 -0.10
N SER A 69 3.75 11.03 -0.10
CA SER A 69 3.24 9.78 -0.64
C SER A 69 3.11 9.70 -2.16
N TYR A 70 3.34 10.78 -2.90
CA TYR A 70 3.15 10.76 -4.35
C TYR A 70 4.37 10.24 -5.12
N GLY A 71 4.11 9.39 -6.12
CA GLY A 71 5.13 8.82 -6.99
C GLY A 71 6.12 7.94 -6.24
N ASN A 72 5.65 6.92 -5.53
CA ASN A 72 6.50 6.04 -4.74
C ASN A 72 7.20 4.97 -5.61
N HIS A 73 8.54 5.01 -5.61
CA HIS A 73 9.41 3.94 -6.07
C HIS A 73 10.56 3.74 -5.08
N THR A 74 10.96 2.49 -4.86
CA THR A 74 12.14 2.16 -4.05
C THR A 74 13.03 1.18 -4.81
N GLU A 75 14.27 1.59 -5.07
CA GLU A 75 15.31 0.71 -5.60
C GLU A 75 16.22 0.26 -4.47
N VAL A 76 16.55 -1.03 -4.41
CA VAL A 76 17.44 -1.61 -3.41
C VAL A 76 18.74 -2.08 -4.05
N MET A 77 19.85 -1.52 -3.59
CA MET A 77 21.18 -1.88 -4.06
C MET A 77 21.63 -3.24 -3.50
N PRO A 78 22.61 -3.90 -4.15
CA PRO A 78 23.19 -5.15 -3.65
C PRO A 78 23.77 -5.07 -2.23
N ASP A 79 24.16 -3.88 -1.76
CA ASP A 79 24.68 -3.65 -0.41
C ASP A 79 23.57 -3.43 0.65
N GLY A 80 22.30 -3.49 0.26
CA GLY A 80 21.14 -3.24 1.12
C GLY A 80 20.80 -1.77 1.31
N THR A 81 21.45 -0.85 0.59
CA THR A 81 21.05 0.55 0.55
C THR A 81 19.72 0.69 -0.21
N TRP A 82 18.76 1.38 0.41
CA TRP A 82 17.50 1.72 -0.23
C TRP A 82 17.53 3.15 -0.76
N TYR A 83 17.06 3.36 -1.99
CA TYR A 83 16.80 4.67 -2.56
C TYR A 83 15.31 4.84 -2.79
N TYR A 84 14.70 5.77 -2.07
CA TYR A 84 13.29 6.11 -2.20
C TYR A 84 13.14 7.34 -3.09
N PHE A 85 12.50 7.14 -4.24
CA PHE A 85 12.20 8.17 -5.22
C PHE A 85 10.75 8.61 -5.04
N ASN A 86 10.54 9.92 -4.97
CA ASN A 86 9.20 10.49 -4.85
C ASN A 86 9.07 11.86 -5.50
N ARG A 87 7.81 12.27 -5.71
CA ARG A 87 7.51 13.57 -6.30
C ARG A 87 7.96 14.71 -5.39
N ILE A 88 8.33 15.82 -6.02
CA ILE A 88 8.45 17.12 -5.37
C ILE A 88 7.59 18.15 -6.11
N LEU A 89 6.78 18.89 -5.35
CA LEU A 89 6.01 20.03 -5.86
C LEU A 89 6.87 21.30 -5.77
N ILE A 90 7.08 21.95 -6.90
CA ILE A 90 7.82 23.20 -7.03
C ILE A 90 6.81 24.33 -7.25
N LYS A 91 6.47 25.04 -6.17
CA LYS A 91 5.46 26.10 -6.22
C LYS A 91 5.94 27.30 -7.03
N THR A 92 5.02 27.98 -7.73
CA THR A 92 5.29 29.22 -8.48
C THR A 92 6.44 29.09 -9.49
N TYR A 93 6.48 27.96 -10.18
CA TYR A 93 7.52 27.59 -11.13
C TYR A 93 7.36 28.26 -12.51
N ASN A 94 6.25 28.04 -13.22
CA ASN A 94 6.05 28.56 -14.58
C ASN A 94 4.57 28.75 -14.92
N ALA A 95 4.22 29.90 -15.50
CA ALA A 95 2.85 30.24 -15.89
C ALA A 95 2.21 29.29 -16.94
N GLY A 96 3.02 28.52 -17.66
CA GLY A 96 2.54 27.49 -18.59
C GLY A 96 2.08 26.18 -17.93
N CYS A 97 2.30 26.03 -16.62
CA CYS A 97 1.94 24.81 -15.88
C CYS A 97 0.69 25.02 -15.02
N PRO A 98 -0.07 23.95 -14.68
CA PRO A 98 -1.25 24.04 -13.84
C PRO A 98 -0.93 24.69 -12.49
N ASN A 99 -1.75 25.67 -12.13
CA ASN A 99 -1.57 26.49 -10.93
C ASN A 99 -0.20 27.21 -10.86
N ASN A 100 0.50 27.31 -11.98
CA ASN A 100 1.88 27.77 -12.09
C ASN A 100 2.90 26.90 -11.34
N ASP A 101 2.57 25.65 -11.00
CA ASP A 101 3.43 24.75 -10.23
C ASP A 101 4.09 23.69 -11.12
N GLY A 102 5.31 23.29 -10.79
CA GLY A 102 6.04 22.20 -11.44
C GLY A 102 6.06 20.93 -10.59
N LEU A 103 6.14 19.76 -11.23
CA LEU A 103 6.34 18.47 -10.54
C LEU A 103 7.66 17.85 -10.99
N GLY A 104 8.57 17.65 -10.05
CA GLY A 104 9.84 16.93 -10.30
C GLY A 104 9.95 15.66 -9.48
N THR A 105 11.15 15.09 -9.51
CA THR A 105 11.53 13.92 -8.73
C THR A 105 12.67 14.25 -7.77
N GLN A 106 12.56 13.78 -6.54
CA GLN A 106 13.62 13.75 -5.56
C GLN A 106 13.93 12.32 -5.12
N VAL A 107 15.09 12.12 -4.51
CA VAL A 107 15.53 10.85 -3.95
C VAL A 107 16.00 11.01 -2.50
N ARG A 108 15.77 9.98 -1.70
CA ARG A 108 16.30 9.82 -0.35
C ARG A 108 17.02 8.50 -0.23
N LYS A 109 18.02 8.44 0.63
CA LYS A 109 18.78 7.22 0.91
C LYS A 109 18.47 6.69 2.31
N SER A 110 18.34 5.39 2.45
CA SER A 110 18.36 4.69 3.73
C SER A 110 19.42 3.59 3.72
N THR A 111 20.13 3.46 4.83
CA THR A 111 21.11 2.38 5.08
C THR A 111 20.64 1.40 6.15
N ASN A 112 19.42 1.60 6.64
CA ASN A 112 18.78 0.81 7.69
C ASN A 112 17.35 0.43 7.28
N LYS A 113 17.18 0.05 6.00
CA LYS A 113 15.95 -0.58 5.48
C LYS A 113 14.72 0.29 5.66
N GLY A 114 14.89 1.58 5.35
CA GLY A 114 13.87 2.59 5.46
C GLY A 114 13.65 3.14 6.88
N LEU A 115 14.24 2.59 7.95
CA LEU A 115 13.98 3.09 9.32
C LEU A 115 14.27 4.59 9.47
N THR A 116 15.34 5.07 8.84
CA THR A 116 15.63 6.50 8.70
C THR A 116 16.01 6.84 7.27
N TRP A 117 15.70 8.07 6.86
CA TRP A 117 16.00 8.59 5.52
C TRP A 117 16.96 9.78 5.61
N SER A 118 17.82 9.92 4.61
CA SER A 118 18.60 11.14 4.41
C SER A 118 17.71 12.34 4.10
N ALA A 119 18.31 13.53 4.11
CA ALA A 119 17.71 14.70 3.45
C ALA A 119 17.42 14.37 1.97
N PRO A 120 16.33 14.92 1.40
CA PRO A 120 16.00 14.69 0.00
C PRO A 120 16.98 15.42 -0.91
N VAL A 121 17.25 14.84 -2.08
CA VAL A 121 17.99 15.48 -3.17
C VAL A 121 17.09 15.52 -4.39
N THR A 122 16.83 16.70 -4.95
CA THR A 122 16.16 16.82 -6.24
C THR A 122 17.07 16.27 -7.33
N ILE A 123 16.58 15.27 -8.08
CA ILE A 123 17.34 14.59 -9.12
C ILE A 123 16.88 14.96 -10.52
N ILE A 124 15.60 15.29 -10.66
CA ILE A 124 14.99 15.75 -11.91
C ILE A 124 14.07 16.91 -11.54
N ALA A 125 14.37 18.09 -12.08
CA ALA A 125 13.51 19.25 -11.97
C ALA A 125 12.85 19.50 -13.34
N PRO A 126 11.57 19.96 -13.37
CA PRO A 126 10.99 20.54 -14.57
C PRO A 126 11.93 21.57 -15.18
N THR A 127 12.07 21.56 -16.51
CA THR A 127 13.00 22.45 -17.21
C THR A 127 12.32 23.07 -18.42
N ALA A 128 12.21 24.40 -18.43
CA ALA A 128 11.56 25.13 -19.52
C ALA A 128 12.19 24.79 -20.90
N GLY A 129 11.34 24.61 -21.91
CA GLY A 129 11.78 24.26 -23.27
C GLY A 129 12.10 22.77 -23.49
N THR A 130 11.85 21.91 -22.50
CA THR A 130 11.97 20.45 -22.63
C THR A 130 10.60 19.78 -22.65
N ALA A 131 10.53 18.50 -23.04
CA ALA A 131 9.30 17.69 -22.99
C ALA A 131 8.74 17.50 -21.55
N TYR A 132 9.54 17.78 -20.53
CA TYR A 132 9.18 17.76 -19.12
C TYR A 132 9.17 19.16 -18.51
N SER A 133 8.79 20.17 -19.29
CA SER A 133 8.80 21.55 -18.80
C SER A 133 7.84 21.81 -17.66
N CYS A 134 6.79 21.01 -17.48
CA CYS A 134 5.90 21.09 -16.33
C CYS A 134 6.05 19.91 -15.38
N TYR A 135 6.01 18.68 -15.90
CA TYR A 135 6.08 17.47 -15.08
C TYR A 135 7.21 16.54 -15.52
N ALA A 136 7.92 16.01 -14.52
CA ALA A 136 8.83 14.89 -14.60
C ALA A 136 8.55 13.97 -13.41
N THR A 137 7.63 13.01 -13.58
CA THR A 137 7.06 12.25 -12.46
C THR A 137 6.58 10.86 -12.91
N ASP A 138 6.14 10.04 -11.95
CA ASP A 138 5.41 8.79 -12.22
C ASP A 138 6.21 7.85 -13.09
N GLY A 139 7.45 7.67 -12.67
CA GLY A 139 8.41 6.84 -13.34
C GLY A 139 9.11 5.92 -12.37
N ASP A 140 10.12 5.29 -12.91
CA ASP A 140 10.90 4.28 -12.22
C ASP A 140 12.39 4.50 -12.47
N ALA A 141 13.19 4.15 -11.47
CA ALA A 141 14.63 4.24 -11.48
C ALA A 141 15.23 2.84 -11.41
N TRP A 142 16.11 2.52 -12.35
CA TRP A 142 16.81 1.23 -12.41
C TRP A 142 18.32 1.45 -12.45
N TYR A 143 19.08 0.74 -11.62
CA TYR A 143 20.53 0.74 -11.70
C TYR A 143 21.03 -0.45 -12.53
N ASN A 144 21.68 -0.17 -13.66
CA ASN A 144 22.41 -1.19 -14.40
C ASN A 144 23.88 -1.25 -13.93
N PRO A 145 24.30 -2.30 -13.20
CA PRO A 145 25.68 -2.44 -12.73
C PRO A 145 26.69 -2.70 -13.86
N ILE A 146 26.26 -3.24 -15.01
CA ILE A 146 27.15 -3.49 -16.17
C ILE A 146 27.53 -2.15 -16.81
N GLU A 147 26.57 -1.25 -16.92
CA GLU A 147 26.80 0.11 -17.43
C GLU A 147 27.34 1.07 -16.37
N ASN A 148 27.27 0.69 -15.08
CA ASN A 148 27.50 1.55 -13.93
C ASN A 148 26.69 2.86 -14.06
N LYS A 149 25.39 2.71 -14.31
CA LYS A 149 24.49 3.80 -14.68
C LYS A 149 23.09 3.58 -14.13
N TRP A 150 22.44 4.67 -13.75
CA TRP A 150 21.03 4.74 -13.46
C TRP A 150 20.26 5.22 -14.68
N HIS A 151 19.15 4.55 -14.96
CA HIS A 151 18.10 4.98 -15.87
C HIS A 151 16.90 5.44 -15.06
N TYR A 152 16.29 6.56 -15.45
CA TYR A 152 15.03 7.02 -14.90
C TYR A 152 14.05 7.24 -16.04
N LEU A 153 13.09 6.33 -16.19
CA LEU A 153 12.02 6.42 -17.20
C LEU A 153 10.75 6.94 -16.53
N PHE A 154 10.13 7.98 -17.06
CA PHE A 154 9.06 8.70 -16.38
C PHE A 154 8.06 9.33 -17.33
N GLN A 155 6.88 9.64 -16.79
CA GLN A 155 5.88 10.44 -17.47
C GLN A 155 6.31 11.91 -17.45
N CYS A 156 6.46 12.48 -18.65
CA CYS A 156 6.78 13.88 -18.84
C CYS A 156 5.64 14.65 -19.49
N TRP A 157 5.49 15.91 -19.10
CA TRP A 157 4.49 16.80 -19.68
C TRP A 157 5.03 18.21 -19.84
N ASP A 158 4.80 18.79 -21.02
CA ASP A 158 5.25 20.13 -21.40
C ASP A 158 4.19 21.22 -21.19
N GLY A 159 3.01 20.86 -20.66
CA GLY A 159 1.84 21.73 -20.56
C GLY A 159 0.81 21.49 -21.68
N VAL A 160 1.16 20.67 -22.68
CA VAL A 160 0.31 20.35 -23.83
C VAL A 160 0.14 18.84 -23.98
N THR A 161 1.24 18.08 -24.03
CA THR A 161 1.22 16.65 -24.41
C THR A 161 1.99 15.79 -23.42
N SER A 162 1.36 14.73 -22.91
CA SER A 162 1.98 13.77 -22.00
C SER A 162 2.77 12.74 -22.81
N ARG A 163 3.99 12.43 -22.40
CA ARG A 163 4.92 11.55 -23.12
C ARG A 163 5.74 10.70 -22.13
N GLY A 164 6.48 9.73 -22.65
CA GLY A 164 7.58 9.09 -21.92
C GLY A 164 8.89 9.85 -22.12
N CYS A 165 9.62 10.08 -21.04
CA CYS A 165 10.97 10.64 -21.05
C CYS A 165 11.92 9.73 -20.26
N GLU A 166 13.17 9.65 -20.71
CA GLU A 166 14.23 8.95 -19.99
C GLU A 166 15.38 9.91 -19.69
N LEU A 167 15.98 9.76 -18.51
CA LEU A 167 17.23 10.43 -18.17
C LEU A 167 18.20 9.45 -17.52
N GLU A 168 19.48 9.71 -17.70
CA GLU A 168 20.56 8.87 -17.21
C GLU A 168 21.41 9.56 -16.14
N ARG A 169 22.04 8.75 -15.27
CA ARG A 169 23.09 9.20 -14.36
C ARG A 169 24.18 8.14 -14.18
N SER A 170 25.42 8.50 -14.49
CA SER A 170 26.57 7.61 -14.26
C SER A 170 26.94 7.45 -12.78
N GLY A 171 27.45 6.28 -12.43
CA GLY A 171 27.88 5.90 -11.09
C GLY A 171 26.79 5.22 -10.27
N SER A 172 27.19 4.56 -9.19
CA SER A 172 26.28 3.79 -8.32
C SER A 172 25.40 4.62 -7.38
N ASN A 173 25.57 5.94 -7.35
CA ASN A 173 24.81 6.83 -6.46
C ASN A 173 23.80 7.68 -7.27
N PRO A 174 22.49 7.47 -7.10
CA PRO A 174 21.45 8.22 -7.81
C PRO A 174 21.25 9.62 -7.22
N MET A 175 21.85 9.96 -6.08
CA MET A 175 21.65 11.25 -5.39
C MET A 175 22.38 12.40 -6.09
N GLY A 176 21.86 12.83 -7.24
CA GLY A 176 22.28 14.02 -7.97
C GLY A 176 21.54 14.14 -9.31
N ALA A 177 21.84 15.18 -10.08
CA ALA A 177 21.16 15.44 -11.34
C ALA A 177 21.28 14.28 -12.33
N PHE A 178 20.16 13.96 -12.98
CA PHE A 178 20.09 13.10 -14.16
C PHE A 178 20.10 13.98 -15.42
N THR A 179 20.58 13.43 -16.54
CA THR A 179 20.75 14.18 -17.79
C THR A 179 20.23 13.41 -18.98
N ILE A 180 19.78 14.12 -20.01
CA ILE A 180 19.31 13.51 -21.26
C ILE A 180 20.50 12.87 -21.97
N GLN A 181 20.39 11.58 -22.28
CA GLN A 181 21.38 10.85 -23.08
C GLN A 181 20.64 9.93 -24.07
N PRO A 182 20.97 9.98 -25.38
CA PRO A 182 21.81 10.99 -26.04
C PRO A 182 21.16 12.38 -26.00
N THR A 183 21.95 13.45 -26.11
CA THR A 183 21.42 14.82 -26.19
C THR A 183 20.33 14.93 -27.28
N GLY A 184 19.13 15.38 -26.89
CA GLY A 184 17.97 15.46 -27.77
C GLY A 184 17.17 14.17 -27.90
N GLY A 185 17.52 13.10 -27.19
CA GLY A 185 16.79 11.81 -27.18
C GLY A 185 15.51 11.81 -26.34
N ASN A 186 14.97 12.97 -25.97
CA ASN A 186 13.67 13.07 -25.31
C ASN A 186 12.72 13.87 -26.20
N PRO A 187 11.42 13.48 -26.26
CA PRO A 187 10.80 12.32 -25.60
C PRO A 187 11.27 10.97 -26.16
N THR A 188 11.15 9.89 -25.36
CA THR A 188 11.46 8.50 -25.76
C THR A 188 10.23 7.74 -26.24
N VAL A 189 9.04 8.13 -25.75
CA VAL A 189 7.76 7.52 -26.12
C VAL A 189 6.77 8.62 -26.42
N ASP A 190 6.30 8.66 -27.67
CA ASP A 190 5.20 9.54 -28.06
C ASP A 190 3.82 8.93 -27.72
N PRO A 191 2.75 9.75 -27.59
CA PRO A 191 1.43 9.25 -27.25
C PRO A 191 0.92 8.23 -28.27
N GLY A 192 0.51 7.07 -27.78
CA GLY A 192 0.01 5.94 -28.55
C GLY A 192 1.10 5.14 -29.26
N GLU A 193 2.39 5.49 -29.16
CA GLU A 193 3.46 4.76 -29.85
C GLU A 193 3.46 3.26 -29.50
N LEU A 194 3.39 2.96 -28.19
CA LEU A 194 3.41 1.58 -27.72
C LEU A 194 2.02 0.95 -27.86
N TRP A 195 0.97 1.70 -27.51
CA TRP A 195 -0.39 1.20 -27.55
C TRP A 195 -0.93 0.94 -28.96
N ASN A 196 -0.49 1.69 -29.97
CA ASN A 196 -0.83 1.40 -31.37
C ASN A 196 -0.20 0.10 -31.86
N SER A 197 0.87 -0.38 -31.20
CA SER A 197 1.48 -1.68 -31.49
C SER A 197 0.77 -2.81 -30.74
N ILE A 198 0.31 -2.55 -29.51
CA ILE A 198 -0.40 -3.52 -28.65
C ILE A 198 -1.86 -3.71 -29.08
N CYS A 199 -2.60 -2.61 -29.28
CA CYS A 199 -4.02 -2.58 -29.64
C CYS A 199 -4.18 -2.31 -31.13
N ASN A 200 -3.64 -3.21 -31.95
CA ASN A 200 -3.46 -3.00 -33.39
C ASN A 200 -4.49 -3.74 -34.24
N VAL A 201 -5.23 -4.69 -33.67
CA VAL A 201 -6.32 -5.40 -34.35
C VAL A 201 -7.63 -5.28 -33.58
N SER A 202 -8.75 -5.33 -34.29
CA SER A 202 -10.08 -5.09 -33.70
C SER A 202 -10.55 -6.18 -32.73
N ILE A 203 -9.82 -7.29 -32.62
CA ILE A 203 -10.15 -8.40 -31.73
C ILE A 203 -9.38 -8.35 -30.41
N ASP A 204 -8.39 -7.46 -30.29
CA ASP A 204 -7.71 -7.23 -29.02
C ASP A 204 -8.75 -6.69 -28.03
N ASP A 205 -8.68 -7.12 -26.77
CA ASP A 205 -9.58 -6.69 -25.71
C ASP A 205 -9.48 -5.17 -25.53
N CYS A 206 -8.25 -4.63 -25.56
CA CYS A 206 -8.04 -3.20 -25.46
C CYS A 206 -8.62 -2.41 -26.65
N SER A 207 -8.46 -2.89 -27.89
CA SER A 207 -9.07 -2.30 -29.08
C SER A 207 -10.60 -2.36 -29.04
N THR A 208 -11.15 -3.50 -28.61
CA THR A 208 -12.60 -3.72 -28.52
C THR A 208 -13.22 -2.77 -27.51
N LEU A 209 -12.61 -2.64 -26.34
CA LEU A 209 -13.05 -1.73 -25.30
C LEU A 209 -12.96 -0.28 -25.78
N ALA A 210 -11.83 0.14 -26.37
CA ALA A 210 -11.59 1.51 -26.80
C ALA A 210 -12.39 1.93 -28.05
N GLY A 211 -13.10 1.00 -28.70
CA GLY A 211 -13.91 1.28 -29.88
C GLY A 211 -13.14 1.26 -31.20
N GLY A 212 -12.01 0.57 -31.24
CA GLY A 212 -11.21 0.30 -32.44
C GLY A 212 -9.70 0.37 -32.17
N PRO A 213 -8.87 -0.12 -33.11
CA PRO A 213 -7.43 0.01 -33.04
C PRO A 213 -6.96 1.47 -32.96
N GLY A 214 -5.84 1.68 -32.26
CA GLY A 214 -5.20 2.99 -32.10
C GLY A 214 -6.03 4.05 -31.38
N LYS A 215 -6.84 3.60 -30.41
CA LYS A 215 -7.67 4.44 -29.53
C LYS A 215 -7.18 4.49 -28.09
N VAL A 216 -6.19 3.68 -27.75
CA VAL A 216 -5.50 3.72 -26.46
C VAL A 216 -4.22 4.52 -26.65
N ASP A 217 -4.00 5.52 -25.79
CA ASP A 217 -2.78 6.33 -25.72
C ASP A 217 -2.37 6.51 -24.24
N GLY A 218 -1.63 7.56 -23.90
CA GLY A 218 -1.40 7.94 -22.51
C GLY A 218 -0.37 7.07 -21.79
N GLU A 219 0.67 6.63 -22.50
CA GLU A 219 1.78 5.90 -21.91
C GLU A 219 2.39 6.66 -20.71
N GLY A 220 2.41 6.02 -19.54
CA GLY A 220 2.91 6.62 -18.31
C GLY A 220 2.99 5.64 -17.15
N THR A 221 3.24 6.16 -15.95
CA THR A 221 3.40 5.36 -14.71
C THR A 221 4.34 4.16 -14.87
N TYR A 222 5.42 4.36 -15.63
CA TYR A 222 6.36 3.31 -16.02
C TYR A 222 6.94 2.59 -14.81
N ASN A 223 7.18 1.28 -14.95
CA ASN A 223 7.95 0.46 -14.02
C ASN A 223 8.95 -0.42 -14.81
N ILE A 224 10.24 -0.18 -14.61
CA ILE A 224 11.34 -0.99 -15.12
C ILE A 224 11.57 -2.12 -14.10
N PHE A 225 11.08 -3.31 -14.39
CA PHE A 225 11.11 -4.41 -13.42
C PHE A 225 12.25 -5.41 -13.64
N LYS A 226 12.93 -5.33 -14.80
CA LYS A 226 13.97 -6.29 -15.18
C LYS A 226 14.88 -5.77 -16.27
N PHE A 227 16.16 -6.11 -16.18
CA PHE A 227 17.09 -6.15 -17.30
C PHE A 227 17.56 -7.59 -17.52
N ASP A 228 17.40 -8.13 -18.73
CA ASP A 228 17.73 -9.54 -19.03
C ASP A 228 19.14 -9.74 -19.63
N GLY A 229 19.97 -8.70 -19.64
CA GLY A 229 21.28 -8.69 -20.29
C GLY A 229 21.25 -8.08 -21.68
N THR A 230 20.07 -7.89 -22.28
CA THR A 230 19.90 -7.19 -23.55
C THR A 230 18.80 -6.13 -23.46
N TYR A 231 17.66 -6.47 -22.88
CA TYR A 231 16.49 -5.62 -22.82
C TYR A 231 16.13 -5.21 -21.40
N TYR A 232 15.76 -3.94 -21.25
CA TYR A 232 14.96 -3.43 -20.14
C TYR A 232 13.49 -3.74 -20.41
N TRP A 233 12.84 -4.39 -19.45
CA TRP A 233 11.43 -4.71 -19.50
C TRP A 233 10.63 -3.71 -18.68
N VAL A 234 9.58 -3.18 -19.30
CA VAL A 234 8.82 -2.07 -18.76
C VAL A 234 7.33 -2.40 -18.79
N VAL A 235 6.66 -2.20 -17.66
CA VAL A 235 5.20 -2.15 -17.59
C VAL A 235 4.75 -0.69 -17.48
N PHE A 236 3.65 -0.34 -18.12
CA PHE A 236 3.16 1.04 -18.21
C PHE A 236 1.65 1.06 -18.41
N HIS A 237 1.00 2.17 -18.05
CA HIS A 237 -0.45 2.30 -18.26
C HIS A 237 -0.81 2.83 -19.64
N GLY A 238 -2.08 2.70 -19.99
CA GLY A 238 -2.72 3.37 -21.12
C GLY A 238 -4.07 3.92 -20.73
N TYR A 239 -4.59 4.81 -21.57
CA TYR A 239 -5.88 5.46 -21.39
C TYR A 239 -6.57 5.69 -22.74
N ASP A 240 -7.88 5.44 -22.83
CA ASP A 240 -8.67 5.73 -24.05
C ASP A 240 -9.53 7.02 -23.93
N GLY A 241 -9.32 7.80 -22.86
CA GLY A 241 -10.20 8.91 -22.48
C GLY A 241 -11.32 8.53 -21.50
N VAL A 242 -11.50 7.24 -21.23
CA VAL A 242 -12.54 6.68 -20.35
C VAL A 242 -11.99 5.57 -19.44
N ARG A 243 -11.17 4.67 -19.98
CA ARG A 243 -10.72 3.41 -19.39
C ARG A 243 -9.21 3.33 -19.33
N GLY A 244 -8.72 2.65 -18.30
CA GLY A 244 -7.32 2.39 -18.05
C GLY A 244 -6.90 0.98 -18.46
N TYR A 245 -5.64 0.84 -18.87
CA TYR A 245 -5.03 -0.39 -19.35
C TYR A 245 -3.62 -0.53 -18.79
N GLN A 246 -3.10 -1.76 -18.71
CA GLN A 246 -1.67 -2.02 -18.48
C GLN A 246 -1.09 -2.78 -19.66
N GLY A 247 0.03 -2.26 -20.16
CA GLY A 247 0.79 -2.81 -21.27
C GLY A 247 2.19 -3.21 -20.81
N LEU A 248 2.86 -3.99 -21.65
CA LEU A 248 4.23 -4.40 -21.43
C LEU A 248 5.04 -4.24 -22.72
N ALA A 249 6.22 -3.65 -22.59
CA ALA A 249 7.15 -3.44 -23.68
C ALA A 249 8.58 -3.70 -23.20
N LYS A 250 9.50 -3.73 -24.14
CA LYS A 250 10.93 -3.80 -23.84
C LYS A 250 11.76 -2.95 -24.78
N THR A 251 12.92 -2.53 -24.30
CA THR A 251 13.85 -1.66 -25.04
C THR A 251 15.29 -2.00 -24.70
N THR A 252 16.22 -1.77 -25.63
CA THR A 252 17.66 -1.89 -25.35
C THR A 252 18.31 -0.57 -24.94
N ASP A 253 17.68 0.56 -25.28
CA ASP A 253 18.32 1.88 -25.25
C ASP A 253 17.37 3.01 -24.85
N PHE A 254 16.11 2.70 -24.51
CA PHE A 254 15.06 3.69 -24.26
C PHE A 254 14.88 4.65 -25.44
N GLN A 255 15.07 4.19 -26.67
CA GLN A 255 14.76 4.95 -27.90
C GLN A 255 14.03 4.05 -28.90
N THR A 256 14.34 2.76 -28.90
CA THR A 256 13.72 1.74 -29.73
C THR A 256 12.94 0.76 -28.88
N TRP A 257 11.66 0.60 -29.18
CA TRP A 257 10.72 -0.17 -28.38
C TRP A 257 10.15 -1.37 -29.14
N ILE A 258 9.95 -2.47 -28.41
CA ILE A 258 9.24 -3.65 -28.87
C ILE A 258 7.99 -3.80 -27.98
N ALA A 259 6.82 -3.73 -28.60
CA ALA A 259 5.51 -3.88 -27.97
C ALA A 259 4.56 -4.60 -28.94
N GLY A 260 3.56 -5.32 -28.44
CA GLY A 260 2.51 -5.92 -29.28
C GLY A 260 2.92 -7.15 -30.12
N ASP A 261 4.12 -7.69 -29.95
CA ASP A 261 4.64 -8.81 -30.74
C ASP A 261 5.02 -10.02 -29.88
N ALA A 262 4.10 -10.99 -29.77
CA ALA A 262 4.30 -12.25 -29.06
C ALA A 262 5.49 -13.07 -29.59
N SER A 263 5.84 -12.94 -30.88
CA SER A 263 7.00 -13.64 -31.44
C SER A 263 8.33 -13.08 -30.92
N GLN A 264 8.31 -11.84 -30.41
CA GLN A 264 9.44 -11.19 -29.76
C GLN A 264 9.37 -11.26 -28.22
N GLY A 265 8.40 -11.98 -27.66
CA GLY A 265 8.34 -12.26 -26.22
C GLY A 265 7.58 -11.23 -25.37
N VAL A 266 6.91 -10.25 -25.99
CA VAL A 266 6.02 -9.28 -25.32
C VAL A 266 4.55 -9.64 -25.62
N PRO A 267 3.55 -9.22 -24.83
CA PRO A 267 2.16 -9.55 -25.11
C PRO A 267 1.65 -8.79 -26.34
N ASN A 268 0.70 -9.39 -27.05
CA ASN A 268 0.05 -8.80 -28.24
C ASN A 268 -1.30 -8.15 -27.93
N ASP A 269 -1.59 -7.91 -26.66
CA ASP A 269 -2.78 -7.23 -26.12
C ASP A 269 -2.41 -6.64 -24.74
N ALA A 270 -3.34 -5.92 -24.11
CA ALA A 270 -3.21 -5.53 -22.72
C ALA A 270 -3.01 -6.76 -21.81
N ILE A 271 -2.24 -6.58 -20.73
CA ILE A 271 -2.08 -7.61 -19.69
C ILE A 271 -3.06 -7.44 -18.53
N PHE A 272 -3.74 -6.29 -18.50
CA PHE A 272 -4.81 -6.00 -17.55
C PHE A 272 -5.66 -4.84 -18.07
N ASP A 273 -6.97 -4.99 -17.98
CA ASP A 273 -7.94 -3.94 -18.27
C ASP A 273 -9.15 -3.95 -17.32
N ARG A 274 -10.21 -3.29 -17.75
CA ARG A 274 -11.50 -3.22 -17.06
C ARG A 274 -12.13 -4.59 -16.79
N LEU A 275 -12.06 -5.53 -17.72
CA LEU A 275 -12.68 -6.85 -17.60
C LEU A 275 -12.03 -7.65 -16.48
N ASP A 276 -10.72 -7.51 -16.29
CA ASP A 276 -9.98 -8.16 -15.21
C ASP A 276 -10.37 -7.64 -13.82
N SER A 277 -10.64 -6.34 -13.71
CA SER A 277 -11.03 -5.69 -12.45
C SER A 277 -12.52 -5.79 -12.10
N GLN A 278 -13.36 -6.12 -13.07
CA GLN A 278 -14.81 -6.19 -12.85
C GLN A 278 -15.21 -7.27 -11.82
N SER A 279 -14.40 -8.30 -11.66
CA SER A 279 -14.63 -9.42 -10.72
C SER A 279 -14.11 -9.17 -9.30
N TRP A 280 -13.49 -8.02 -9.06
CA TRP A 280 -12.96 -7.68 -7.74
C TRP A 280 -14.10 -7.59 -6.73
N ARG A 281 -13.80 -7.90 -5.47
CA ARG A 281 -14.70 -7.72 -4.32
C ARG A 281 -14.81 -6.24 -3.95
N GLU A 282 -15.24 -5.42 -4.90
CA GLU A 282 -15.45 -3.99 -4.71
C GLU A 282 -16.81 -3.57 -5.27
N ASP A 283 -17.48 -2.69 -4.54
CA ASP A 283 -18.69 -2.03 -4.99
C ASP A 283 -18.29 -0.77 -5.77
N TRP A 284 -17.92 -0.96 -7.03
CA TRP A 284 -17.52 0.13 -7.92
C TRP A 284 -18.64 1.17 -8.07
N SER A 285 -18.27 2.44 -8.01
CA SER A 285 -19.15 3.55 -8.32
C SER A 285 -19.65 3.43 -9.75
N GLY A 286 -20.97 3.50 -9.96
CA GLY A 286 -21.57 3.23 -11.26
C GLY A 286 -21.57 1.74 -11.68
N GLY A 287 -21.16 0.84 -10.80
CA GLY A 287 -21.21 -0.62 -10.98
C GLY A 287 -20.07 -1.22 -11.80
N VAL A 288 -19.09 -0.42 -12.23
CA VAL A 288 -18.00 -0.88 -13.10
C VAL A 288 -16.66 -0.24 -12.74
N SER A 289 -15.60 -1.03 -12.87
CA SER A 289 -14.23 -0.49 -12.92
C SER A 289 -13.98 0.12 -14.30
N ILE A 290 -13.12 1.15 -14.35
CA ILE A 290 -12.58 1.71 -15.59
C ILE A 290 -11.30 0.99 -16.05
N GLY A 291 -10.71 0.11 -15.23
CA GLY A 291 -9.49 -0.63 -15.56
C GLY A 291 -8.23 -0.11 -14.86
N GLY A 292 -7.07 -0.42 -15.46
CA GLY A 292 -5.76 -0.30 -14.81
C GLY A 292 -5.12 1.09 -14.86
N GLY A 293 -4.59 1.54 -13.73
CA GLY A 293 -3.64 2.66 -13.65
C GLY A 293 -2.20 2.13 -13.63
N LYS A 294 -1.32 2.63 -12.77
CA LYS A 294 0.02 2.09 -12.46
C LYS A 294 0.00 0.58 -12.21
N GLY A 295 1.05 -0.10 -12.67
CA GLY A 295 1.40 -1.48 -12.30
C GLY A 295 2.86 -1.57 -11.84
N VAL A 296 3.16 -2.59 -11.04
CA VAL A 296 4.53 -2.96 -10.64
C VAL A 296 4.67 -4.46 -10.74
N ILE A 297 5.71 -4.92 -11.43
CA ILE A 297 6.00 -6.35 -11.59
C ILE A 297 7.19 -6.75 -10.70
N LEU A 298 7.04 -7.85 -9.97
CA LEU A 298 8.14 -8.55 -9.30
C LEU A 298 8.31 -9.95 -9.91
N GLN A 299 9.54 -10.28 -10.33
CA GLN A 299 9.86 -11.64 -10.77
C GLN A 299 10.37 -12.48 -9.59
N GLU A 300 9.70 -13.57 -9.25
CA GLU A 300 10.16 -14.51 -8.21
C GLU A 300 9.65 -15.93 -8.48
N GLY A 301 10.45 -16.95 -8.16
CA GLY A 301 9.98 -18.35 -8.16
C GLY A 301 9.52 -18.89 -9.51
N GLY A 302 9.97 -18.29 -10.62
CA GLY A 302 9.53 -18.64 -11.98
C GLY A 302 8.22 -17.97 -12.41
N TYR A 303 7.67 -17.08 -11.59
CA TYR A 303 6.48 -16.29 -11.89
C TYR A 303 6.83 -14.80 -12.00
N TYR A 304 5.96 -14.07 -12.68
CA TYR A 304 5.87 -12.62 -12.68
C TYR A 304 4.60 -12.25 -11.91
N TYR A 305 4.73 -11.42 -10.88
CA TYR A 305 3.62 -10.95 -10.05
C TYR A 305 3.36 -9.48 -10.37
N ASN A 306 2.21 -9.17 -10.97
CA ASN A 306 1.79 -7.81 -11.27
C ASN A 306 0.86 -7.32 -10.16
N LEU A 307 1.32 -6.34 -9.39
CA LEU A 307 0.48 -5.55 -8.50
C LEU A 307 -0.01 -4.34 -9.31
N VAL A 308 -1.32 -4.23 -9.51
CA VAL A 308 -1.95 -3.25 -10.40
C VAL A 308 -3.02 -2.46 -9.67
N GLU A 309 -3.08 -1.16 -9.92
CA GLU A 309 -4.18 -0.33 -9.41
C GLU A 309 -5.38 -0.33 -10.35
N ALA A 310 -6.58 -0.31 -9.80
CA ALA A 310 -7.82 -0.15 -10.56
C ALA A 310 -8.75 0.87 -9.91
N ALA A 311 -9.50 1.56 -10.78
CA ALA A 311 -10.29 2.73 -10.47
C ALA A 311 -11.72 2.61 -11.00
N ASP A 312 -12.68 3.35 -10.45
CA ASP A 312 -14.07 3.39 -10.96
C ASP A 312 -14.52 4.71 -11.60
N ILE A 313 -13.79 5.81 -11.45
CA ILE A 313 -14.16 7.11 -12.05
C ILE A 313 -13.26 7.45 -13.24
N ASN A 314 -11.97 7.69 -13.02
CA ASN A 314 -10.99 7.91 -14.09
C ASN A 314 -9.56 7.64 -13.55
N LEU A 315 -8.53 7.79 -14.40
CA LEU A 315 -7.13 7.68 -13.97
C LEU A 315 -6.57 8.96 -13.35
N SER A 316 -7.44 9.92 -13.02
CA SER A 316 -7.12 11.09 -12.21
C SER A 316 -7.64 10.86 -10.80
N CYS A 317 -6.91 11.28 -9.78
CA CYS A 317 -7.38 11.17 -8.40
C CYS A 317 -8.68 11.96 -8.14
N MET A 318 -9.86 11.38 -8.36
CA MET A 318 -11.14 12.05 -8.15
C MET A 318 -11.65 11.88 -6.70
N PRO A 319 -12.48 12.81 -6.20
CA PRO A 319 -13.04 12.67 -4.86
C PRO A 319 -13.98 11.46 -4.79
N ASN A 320 -13.82 10.67 -3.72
CA ASN A 320 -14.59 9.47 -3.39
C ASN A 320 -14.51 8.33 -4.41
N GLN A 321 -13.48 8.36 -5.25
CA GLN A 321 -13.14 7.28 -6.16
C GLN A 321 -12.63 6.06 -5.39
N ASN A 322 -13.10 4.87 -5.76
CA ASN A 322 -12.42 3.65 -5.35
C ASN A 322 -11.14 3.51 -6.16
N TRP A 323 -10.05 3.22 -5.47
CA TRP A 323 -8.70 3.13 -6.02
C TRP A 323 -7.95 2.01 -5.30
N ASP A 324 -8.15 0.79 -5.79
CA ASP A 324 -7.76 -0.43 -5.11
C ASP A 324 -6.57 -1.08 -5.83
N PHE A 325 -5.81 -1.94 -5.14
CA PHE A 325 -4.72 -2.70 -5.74
C PHE A 325 -5.01 -4.20 -5.75
N GLY A 326 -4.90 -4.81 -6.92
CA GLY A 326 -5.06 -6.25 -7.13
C GLY A 326 -3.73 -6.90 -7.50
N LEU A 327 -3.61 -8.19 -7.18
CA LEU A 327 -2.44 -9.00 -7.50
C LEU A 327 -2.78 -10.06 -8.54
N TYR A 328 -1.92 -10.17 -9.55
CA TYR A 328 -2.01 -11.13 -10.64
C TYR A 328 -0.67 -11.83 -10.81
N ARG A 329 -0.68 -13.05 -11.36
CA ARG A 329 0.56 -13.73 -11.75
C ARG A 329 0.50 -14.39 -13.12
N SER A 330 1.66 -14.49 -13.75
CA SER A 330 1.87 -15.24 -14.98
C SER A 330 3.22 -15.96 -14.96
N THR A 331 3.33 -17.07 -15.70
CA THR A 331 4.60 -17.75 -15.99
C THR A 331 5.28 -17.23 -17.26
N SER A 332 4.58 -16.43 -18.06
CA SER A 332 5.09 -15.86 -19.31
C SER A 332 4.69 -14.39 -19.46
N LEU A 333 5.63 -13.58 -19.97
CA LEU A 333 5.38 -12.18 -20.31
C LEU A 333 4.63 -12.01 -21.64
N THR A 334 4.46 -13.08 -22.42
CA THR A 334 3.63 -13.07 -23.65
C THR A 334 2.14 -13.27 -23.36
N ASN A 335 1.77 -13.67 -22.14
CA ASN A 335 0.38 -13.93 -21.80
C ASN A 335 -0.39 -12.61 -21.66
N THR A 336 -1.56 -12.55 -22.27
CA THR A 336 -2.52 -11.44 -22.15
C THR A 336 -3.52 -11.68 -21.00
N SER A 337 -3.72 -12.94 -20.61
CA SER A 337 -4.54 -13.31 -19.44
C SER A 337 -3.67 -13.79 -18.29
N TRP A 338 -3.67 -13.03 -17.19
CA TRP A 338 -2.93 -13.35 -15.98
C TRP A 338 -3.87 -13.94 -14.94
N THR A 339 -3.38 -14.86 -14.12
CA THR A 339 -4.21 -15.47 -13.07
C THR A 339 -4.39 -14.47 -11.92
N PRO A 340 -5.63 -14.18 -11.46
CA PRO A 340 -5.84 -13.33 -10.30
C PRO A 340 -5.45 -14.04 -9.00
N PHE A 341 -5.15 -13.27 -7.95
CA PHE A 341 -4.85 -13.80 -6.62
C PHE A 341 -5.98 -14.74 -6.14
N PRO A 342 -5.68 -15.97 -5.68
CA PRO A 342 -6.69 -17.00 -5.45
C PRO A 342 -7.59 -16.71 -4.26
N ALA A 343 -7.09 -15.98 -3.26
CA ALA A 343 -7.95 -15.50 -2.18
C ALA A 343 -8.86 -14.34 -2.64
N GLY A 344 -8.65 -13.84 -3.87
CA GLY A 344 -9.41 -12.84 -4.61
C GLY A 344 -8.92 -11.41 -4.41
N ASN A 345 -9.25 -10.52 -5.33
CA ASN A 345 -8.84 -9.12 -5.35
C ASN A 345 -9.93 -8.16 -4.84
N PRO A 346 -9.56 -6.95 -4.40
CA PRO A 346 -8.19 -6.45 -4.23
C PRO A 346 -7.48 -7.01 -2.98
N ILE A 347 -6.17 -6.78 -2.90
CA ILE A 347 -5.34 -7.03 -1.70
C ILE A 347 -5.04 -5.75 -0.90
N VAL A 348 -5.26 -4.58 -1.50
CA VAL A 348 -5.25 -3.28 -0.81
C VAL A 348 -6.47 -2.51 -1.26
N TYR A 349 -7.35 -2.15 -0.31
CA TYR A 349 -8.51 -1.33 -0.60
C TYR A 349 -8.23 0.16 -0.39
N SER A 350 -8.81 0.97 -1.25
CA SER A 350 -9.01 2.40 -1.06
C SER A 350 -9.74 2.70 0.24
N SER A 351 -9.34 3.80 0.86
CA SER A 351 -10.01 4.33 2.03
C SER A 351 -11.29 5.07 1.67
N LYS A 352 -12.40 4.68 2.30
CA LYS A 352 -13.67 5.41 2.30
C LYS A 352 -13.77 6.23 3.59
N VAL A 353 -14.21 7.48 3.49
CA VAL A 353 -14.49 8.32 4.68
C VAL A 353 -15.61 7.69 5.52
N GLU A 354 -15.40 7.57 6.83
CA GLU A 354 -16.39 6.97 7.76
C GLU A 354 -17.67 7.81 7.90
N THR A 355 -17.50 9.13 7.87
CA THR A 355 -18.58 10.12 7.98
C THR A 355 -18.44 11.08 6.81
N GLY A 356 -19.52 11.28 6.05
CA GLY A 356 -19.56 12.01 4.77
C GLY A 356 -18.47 13.08 4.58
N GLY A 357 -17.81 13.02 3.43
CA GLY A 357 -16.66 13.87 3.08
C GLY A 357 -16.12 13.49 1.71
N GLN A 358 -15.00 14.10 1.31
CA GLN A 358 -14.28 13.75 0.09
C GLN A 358 -12.92 13.17 0.43
N SER A 359 -12.63 11.97 -0.07
CA SER A 359 -11.28 11.40 -0.07
C SER A 359 -10.73 11.41 -1.49
N TYR A 360 -9.54 11.96 -1.70
CA TYR A 360 -8.87 11.97 -3.01
C TYR A 360 -7.77 10.93 -3.02
N CYS A 361 -7.72 10.06 -4.03
CA CYS A 361 -6.82 8.89 -4.16
C CYS A 361 -6.27 8.35 -2.83
N PRO A 362 -7.17 7.73 -2.03
CA PRO A 362 -6.86 7.30 -0.67
C PRO A 362 -5.78 6.24 -0.57
N ALA A 363 -5.57 5.44 -1.60
CA ALA A 363 -4.39 4.61 -1.81
C ALA A 363 -3.83 4.96 -3.19
N ALA A 364 -2.53 5.19 -3.31
CA ALA A 364 -1.90 5.52 -4.59
C ALA A 364 -0.43 5.12 -4.62
N TYR A 365 0.07 4.88 -5.84
CA TYR A 365 1.49 4.63 -6.12
C TYR A 365 2.08 3.52 -5.25
N MET A 366 1.79 2.26 -5.58
CA MET A 366 2.45 1.13 -4.92
C MET A 366 3.90 0.95 -5.39
N GLY A 367 4.70 0.31 -4.55
CA GLY A 367 5.99 -0.29 -4.88
C GLY A 367 6.08 -1.68 -4.25
N MET A 368 6.64 -2.64 -4.98
CA MET A 368 6.86 -4.01 -4.53
C MET A 368 8.27 -4.46 -4.94
N PHE A 369 9.14 -4.72 -3.97
CA PHE A 369 10.57 -4.95 -4.22
C PHE A 369 11.15 -5.93 -3.21
N LYS A 370 12.27 -6.58 -3.57
CA LYS A 370 12.99 -7.53 -2.68
C LYS A 370 14.31 -6.92 -2.23
N ASP A 371 14.62 -7.02 -0.94
CA ASP A 371 15.94 -6.65 -0.42
C ASP A 371 16.86 -7.89 -0.47
N PRO A 372 17.94 -7.88 -1.27
CA PRO A 372 18.82 -9.03 -1.46
C PRO A 372 19.66 -9.37 -0.21
N THR A 373 19.71 -8.49 0.80
CA THR A 373 20.52 -8.72 2.01
C THR A 373 19.80 -9.50 3.10
N ASN A 374 18.48 -9.63 3.00
CA ASN A 374 17.68 -10.36 3.98
C ASN A 374 16.53 -11.17 3.37
N ASP A 375 16.41 -11.19 2.05
CA ASP A 375 15.41 -11.92 1.27
C ASP A 375 13.96 -11.52 1.54
N PHE A 376 13.69 -10.45 2.29
CA PHE A 376 12.33 -9.96 2.48
C PHE A 376 11.84 -9.24 1.22
N ILE A 377 10.59 -9.51 0.87
CA ILE A 377 9.83 -8.70 -0.08
C ILE A 377 9.10 -7.61 0.70
N TYR A 378 9.11 -6.40 0.18
CA TYR A 378 8.48 -5.24 0.77
C TYR A 378 7.37 -4.75 -0.14
N LEU A 379 6.28 -4.32 0.48
CA LEU A 379 5.19 -3.59 -0.15
C LEU A 379 5.17 -2.19 0.46
N SER A 380 5.06 -1.19 -0.39
CA SER A 380 4.84 0.18 0.06
C SER A 380 3.78 0.85 -0.80
N TYR A 381 3.02 1.76 -0.22
CA TYR A 381 2.08 2.58 -0.98
C TYR A 381 1.74 3.86 -0.21
N GLY A 382 1.36 4.88 -0.97
CA GLY A 382 0.84 6.12 -0.41
C GLY A 382 -0.59 5.93 0.09
N ARG A 383 -0.94 6.55 1.23
CA ARG A 383 -2.32 6.86 1.57
C ARG A 383 -2.52 8.35 1.80
N ARG A 384 -3.64 8.87 1.29
CA ARG A 384 -4.09 10.22 1.59
C ARG A 384 -5.03 10.23 2.78
N SER A 385 -4.88 11.25 3.61
CA SER A 385 -5.79 11.54 4.71
C SER A 385 -5.87 13.06 4.90
N ALA A 386 -7.02 13.55 5.35
CA ALA A 386 -7.13 14.93 5.82
C ALA A 386 -6.41 15.16 7.17
N ASP A 387 -6.04 14.08 7.86
CA ASP A 387 -5.23 14.13 9.07
C ASP A 387 -3.75 13.87 8.72
N PRO A 388 -2.86 14.87 8.92
CA PRO A 388 -1.41 14.75 8.76
C PRO A 388 -0.74 13.54 9.40
N ASN A 389 -1.34 12.96 10.45
CA ASN A 389 -0.81 11.78 11.13
C ASN A 389 -1.05 10.47 10.37
N TYR A 390 -1.88 10.51 9.33
CA TYR A 390 -2.25 9.35 8.52
C TYR A 390 -2.02 9.57 7.02
N GLU A 391 -1.73 10.79 6.58
CA GLU A 391 -1.26 11.07 5.22
C GLU A 391 0.23 10.72 5.10
N GLY A 392 0.58 9.76 4.23
CA GLY A 392 1.96 9.29 4.14
C GLY A 392 2.17 8.03 3.31
N VAL A 393 3.38 7.46 3.39
CA VAL A 393 3.71 6.15 2.82
C VAL A 393 3.67 5.09 3.91
N TYR A 394 3.02 3.98 3.61
CA TYR A 394 2.92 2.82 4.50
C TYR A 394 3.81 1.71 3.98
N TRP A 395 4.54 1.06 4.88
CA TRP A 395 5.53 0.05 4.55
C TRP A 395 5.19 -1.27 5.24
N TYR A 396 5.25 -2.34 4.46
CA TYR A 396 5.00 -3.70 4.88
C TYR A 396 6.14 -4.58 4.39
N ARG A 397 6.38 -5.70 5.08
CA ARG A 397 7.22 -6.79 4.58
C ARG A 397 6.44 -8.09 4.54
N LEU A 398 6.78 -8.95 3.60
CA LEU A 398 6.16 -10.25 3.46
C LEU A 398 6.86 -11.25 4.38
N GLU A 399 6.11 -11.82 5.32
CA GLU A 399 6.63 -12.82 6.24
C GLU A 399 5.88 -14.12 6.10
N LYS A 400 6.53 -15.25 6.36
CA LYS A 400 5.81 -16.50 6.59
C LYS A 400 4.79 -16.32 7.70
N SER A 401 3.65 -16.95 7.52
CA SER A 401 2.54 -16.88 8.45
C SER A 401 2.06 -18.29 8.79
N LYS A 402 1.87 -18.52 10.08
CA LYS A 402 1.11 -19.67 10.62
C LYS A 402 -0.23 -19.23 11.20
N ASN A 403 -0.67 -18.02 10.87
CA ASN A 403 -1.94 -17.52 11.36
C ASN A 403 -3.07 -18.38 10.78
N LEU A 404 -3.85 -18.96 11.67
CA LEU A 404 -4.99 -19.80 11.35
C LEU A 404 -6.24 -18.97 11.08
N LEU A 405 -6.27 -17.74 11.60
CA LEU A 405 -7.40 -16.86 11.40
C LEU A 405 -7.48 -16.46 9.93
N LYS A 406 -8.67 -16.55 9.37
CA LYS A 406 -8.99 -16.06 8.02
C LYS A 406 -9.39 -14.60 8.12
N ASN A 407 -8.90 -13.79 7.19
CA ASN A 407 -9.24 -12.36 7.13
C ASN A 407 -8.99 -11.66 8.48
N SER A 408 -7.78 -11.84 9.00
CA SER A 408 -7.44 -11.55 10.39
C SER A 408 -6.85 -10.14 10.59
N ASP A 409 -6.22 -9.61 9.55
CA ASP A 409 -5.86 -8.22 9.27
C ASP A 409 -6.93 -7.53 8.41
N LEU A 410 -8.08 -8.18 8.23
CA LEU A 410 -9.26 -7.63 7.54
C LEU A 410 -8.97 -7.16 6.11
N TRP A 411 -7.98 -7.79 5.46
CA TRP A 411 -7.52 -7.46 4.12
C TRP A 411 -8.61 -7.57 3.04
N THR A 412 -9.71 -8.32 3.27
CA THR A 412 -10.88 -8.37 2.36
C THR A 412 -11.83 -7.18 2.52
N ALA A 413 -11.53 -6.28 3.46
CA ALA A 413 -12.32 -5.10 3.79
C ALA A 413 -13.80 -5.36 4.09
N ASP A 414 -14.08 -6.55 4.63
CA ASP A 414 -15.37 -6.98 5.13
C ASP A 414 -15.20 -7.87 6.36
N ALA A 415 -16.31 -8.25 6.99
CA ALA A 415 -16.32 -9.15 8.14
C ALA A 415 -16.51 -10.62 7.75
N SER A 416 -16.15 -11.01 6.52
CA SER A 416 -16.24 -12.41 6.11
C SER A 416 -15.42 -13.30 7.03
N ASN A 417 -15.91 -14.51 7.29
CA ASN A 417 -15.36 -15.47 8.25
C ASN A 417 -15.48 -15.08 9.74
N TRP A 418 -16.13 -13.97 10.08
CA TRP A 418 -16.45 -13.59 11.46
C TRP A 418 -17.94 -13.79 11.77
N THR A 419 -18.24 -14.30 12.96
CA THR A 419 -19.61 -14.60 13.38
C THR A 419 -20.01 -13.78 14.60
N LYS A 420 -21.23 -13.22 14.58
CA LYS A 420 -21.86 -12.55 15.73
C LYS A 420 -22.62 -13.57 16.57
N VAL A 421 -22.49 -13.51 17.89
CA VAL A 421 -23.24 -14.40 18.79
C VAL A 421 -24.64 -13.87 19.08
N ALA A 422 -24.75 -12.63 19.54
CA ALA A 422 -26.03 -12.00 19.84
C ALA A 422 -26.54 -11.22 18.61
N PRO A 423 -27.83 -11.33 18.23
CA PRO A 423 -28.40 -10.58 17.12
C PRO A 423 -28.29 -9.06 17.26
N SER A 424 -28.24 -8.54 18.49
CA SER A 424 -28.02 -7.11 18.76
C SER A 424 -26.60 -6.65 18.44
N THR A 425 -25.64 -7.56 18.25
CA THR A 425 -24.25 -7.20 17.98
C THR A 425 -24.10 -6.51 16.62
N ASN A 426 -23.57 -5.29 16.65
CA ASN A 426 -23.07 -4.64 15.45
C ASN A 426 -21.61 -5.01 15.23
N MET A 427 -21.26 -5.21 13.97
CA MET A 427 -19.92 -5.52 13.50
C MET A 427 -19.83 -4.96 12.08
N VAL A 428 -18.85 -4.09 11.85
CA VAL A 428 -18.61 -3.38 10.58
C VAL A 428 -17.11 -3.30 10.39
N VAL A 429 -16.64 -3.43 9.15
CA VAL A 429 -15.23 -3.20 8.82
C VAL A 429 -15.11 -1.86 8.11
N TYR A 430 -14.25 -1.00 8.67
CA TYR A 430 -13.98 0.33 8.13
C TYR A 430 -12.67 0.33 7.36
N ARG A 431 -12.60 1.20 6.33
CA ARG A 431 -11.44 1.31 5.42
C ARG A 431 -10.65 2.60 5.58
N ALA A 432 -11.12 3.52 6.43
CA ALA A 432 -10.46 4.81 6.63
C ALA A 432 -9.11 4.62 7.33
N PRO A 433 -8.07 5.36 6.93
CA PRO A 433 -6.76 5.25 7.56
C PRO A 433 -6.75 5.97 8.91
N ASN A 434 -7.69 6.88 9.15
CA ASN A 434 -7.79 7.65 10.38
C ASN A 434 -8.08 6.71 11.55
N ASN A 435 -7.24 6.78 12.57
CA ASN A 435 -7.24 5.87 13.71
C ASN A 435 -7.03 4.40 13.32
N SER A 436 -6.62 4.09 12.09
CA SER A 436 -5.99 2.82 11.77
C SER A 436 -4.52 2.87 12.19
N TRP A 437 -4.06 1.82 12.86
CA TRP A 437 -2.71 1.80 13.43
C TRP A 437 -1.64 1.59 12.35
N ASP A 438 -1.95 0.82 11.31
CA ASP A 438 -1.13 0.52 10.14
C ASP A 438 -1.68 1.14 8.84
N GLY A 439 -2.78 1.87 8.92
CA GLY A 439 -3.42 2.45 7.74
C GLY A 439 -4.24 1.47 6.93
N THR A 440 -4.38 0.20 7.33
CA THR A 440 -5.27 -0.79 6.70
C THR A 440 -6.66 -0.77 7.33
N GLN A 441 -7.48 -1.75 6.98
CA GLN A 441 -8.85 -1.91 7.45
C GLN A 441 -8.87 -2.39 8.91
N TYR A 442 -9.89 -1.97 9.65
CA TYR A 442 -10.10 -2.45 11.01
C TYR A 442 -11.58 -2.76 11.25
N MET A 443 -11.86 -3.65 12.20
CA MET A 443 -13.21 -4.06 12.53
C MET A 443 -13.69 -3.28 13.74
N GLU A 444 -14.83 -2.62 13.62
CA GLU A 444 -15.54 -1.98 14.72
C GLU A 444 -16.76 -2.81 15.12
N PHE A 445 -17.00 -2.93 16.42
CA PHE A 445 -18.10 -3.70 16.98
C PHE A 445 -18.65 -3.07 18.27
N ASN A 446 -19.95 -3.25 18.49
CA ASN A 446 -20.67 -2.79 19.68
C ASN A 446 -21.94 -3.62 19.91
N CYS A 447 -22.65 -3.35 21.01
CA CYS A 447 -23.86 -4.10 21.39
C CYS A 447 -25.12 -3.75 20.60
N GLY A 448 -25.07 -2.78 19.68
CA GLY A 448 -26.20 -2.28 18.88
C GLY A 448 -27.39 -1.78 19.70
N GLY A 449 -27.15 -1.41 20.96
CA GLY A 449 -28.14 -1.14 21.99
C GLY A 449 -27.64 -1.63 23.34
N THR A 450 -28.54 -2.14 24.18
CA THR A 450 -28.18 -2.67 25.50
C THR A 450 -27.37 -3.96 25.38
N CYS A 451 -26.23 -4.02 26.06
CA CYS A 451 -25.44 -5.25 26.15
C CYS A 451 -26.15 -6.28 27.03
N THR A 452 -26.23 -7.52 26.54
CA THR A 452 -26.86 -8.64 27.26
C THR A 452 -25.84 -9.53 27.99
N GLY A 453 -24.56 -9.17 27.92
CA GLY A 453 -23.44 -9.99 28.41
C GLY A 453 -23.03 -11.13 27.47
N ALA A 454 -23.83 -11.43 26.43
CA ALA A 454 -23.51 -12.40 25.39
C ALA A 454 -22.95 -11.77 24.09
N ASN A 455 -22.95 -10.44 24.00
CA ASN A 455 -22.43 -9.71 22.86
C ASN A 455 -20.96 -10.03 22.63
N SER A 456 -20.68 -10.63 21.48
CA SER A 456 -19.35 -11.08 21.09
C SER A 456 -19.30 -11.37 19.60
N VAL A 457 -18.08 -11.37 19.09
CA VAL A 457 -17.76 -11.86 17.75
C VAL A 457 -16.68 -12.93 17.86
N TYR A 458 -16.73 -13.90 16.95
CA TYR A 458 -15.77 -15.01 16.96
C TYR A 458 -15.45 -15.54 15.57
N GLN A 459 -14.36 -16.29 15.50
CA GLN A 459 -14.04 -17.15 14.37
C GLN A 459 -13.63 -18.55 14.88
N ASP A 460 -14.15 -19.57 14.21
CA ASP A 460 -13.78 -20.97 14.44
C ASP A 460 -12.76 -21.41 13.39
N VAL A 461 -11.72 -22.11 13.83
CA VAL A 461 -10.71 -22.71 12.97
C VAL A 461 -10.58 -24.20 13.27
N THR A 462 -10.76 -25.02 12.25
CA THR A 462 -10.50 -26.46 12.32
C THR A 462 -9.00 -26.74 12.25
N ILE A 463 -8.52 -27.63 13.12
CA ILE A 463 -7.12 -28.07 13.18
C ILE A 463 -7.01 -29.59 12.97
N PRO A 464 -5.90 -30.14 12.45
CA PRO A 464 -5.78 -31.57 12.11
C PRO A 464 -5.95 -32.53 13.29
N GLY A 465 -5.93 -32.05 14.53
CA GLY A 465 -6.11 -32.85 15.73
C GLY A 465 -4.93 -33.77 16.06
N GLY A 466 -4.90 -34.32 17.28
CA GLY A 466 -3.87 -35.29 17.71
C GLY A 466 -2.56 -34.66 18.19
N THR A 467 -2.36 -33.37 17.98
CA THR A 467 -1.15 -32.64 18.39
C THR A 467 -1.40 -31.92 19.72
N ALA A 468 -0.80 -32.40 20.80
CA ALA A 468 -0.63 -31.57 21.99
C ALA A 468 0.46 -30.52 21.71
N GLY A 469 0.31 -29.31 22.25
CA GLY A 469 1.24 -28.23 21.94
C GLY A 469 0.95 -26.93 22.66
N THR A 470 1.26 -25.80 22.02
CA THR A 470 0.98 -24.46 22.52
C THR A 470 0.23 -23.69 21.45
N VAL A 471 -0.91 -23.09 21.80
CA VAL A 471 -1.57 -22.10 20.96
C VAL A 471 -1.12 -20.70 21.40
N GLN A 472 -0.69 -19.88 20.45
CA GLN A 472 -0.42 -18.45 20.61
C GLN A 472 -1.53 -17.66 19.95
N PHE A 473 -1.96 -16.57 20.57
CA PHE A 473 -3.07 -15.76 20.07
C PHE A 473 -3.02 -14.33 20.61
N GLY A 474 -3.61 -13.42 19.85
CA GLY A 474 -3.60 -12.02 20.19
C GLY A 474 -4.13 -11.12 19.09
N GLY A 475 -3.86 -9.83 19.23
CA GLY A 475 -4.24 -8.80 18.27
C GLY A 475 -4.15 -7.41 18.86
N LYS A 476 -4.67 -6.42 18.14
CA LYS A 476 -4.77 -5.04 18.60
C LYS A 476 -6.21 -4.67 18.87
N PHE A 477 -6.41 -3.93 19.96
CA PHE A 477 -7.73 -3.54 20.41
C PHE A 477 -7.77 -2.10 20.91
N MET A 478 -8.89 -1.42 20.72
CA MET A 478 -9.15 -0.12 21.34
C MET A 478 -10.64 0.08 21.64
N ALA A 479 -10.95 1.08 22.47
CA ALA A 479 -12.31 1.56 22.74
C ALA A 479 -12.43 3.03 22.34
N VAL A 480 -13.37 3.34 21.46
CA VAL A 480 -13.64 4.70 20.99
C VAL A 480 -14.51 5.43 22.02
N GLY A 481 -14.08 6.62 22.41
CA GLY A 481 -14.87 7.50 23.29
C GLY A 481 -14.73 7.23 24.79
N GLY A 482 -13.85 6.31 25.22
CA GLY A 482 -13.64 6.02 26.63
C GLY A 482 -12.63 4.92 26.91
N THR A 483 -12.65 4.41 28.14
CA THR A 483 -11.84 3.27 28.59
C THR A 483 -12.75 2.17 29.10
N ASP A 484 -12.47 0.92 28.78
CA ASP A 484 -13.23 -0.24 29.23
C ASP A 484 -12.39 -1.52 29.14
N SER A 485 -13.04 -2.68 29.17
CA SER A 485 -12.42 -3.97 28.96
C SER A 485 -13.11 -4.81 27.88
N ILE A 486 -12.29 -5.56 27.15
CA ILE A 486 -12.71 -6.62 26.24
C ILE A 486 -12.30 -7.95 26.89
N LEU A 487 -13.21 -8.92 26.97
CA LEU A 487 -12.84 -10.27 27.42
C LEU A 487 -12.49 -11.11 26.21
N LEU A 488 -11.19 -11.29 25.94
CA LEU A 488 -10.72 -12.20 24.90
C LEU A 488 -10.69 -13.64 25.44
N SER A 489 -11.32 -14.55 24.71
CA SER A 489 -11.43 -15.97 25.04
C SER A 489 -10.99 -16.83 23.86
N VAL A 490 -10.14 -17.82 24.14
CA VAL A 490 -9.83 -18.90 23.21
C VAL A 490 -10.42 -20.19 23.73
N PHE A 491 -11.36 -20.77 22.98
CA PHE A 491 -11.92 -22.08 23.31
C PHE A 491 -11.25 -23.17 22.49
N GLN A 492 -10.96 -24.27 23.14
CA GLN A 492 -10.58 -25.52 22.52
C GLN A 492 -11.79 -26.43 22.57
N LEU A 493 -12.27 -26.83 21.40
CA LEU A 493 -13.45 -27.66 21.25
C LEU A 493 -13.10 -29.00 20.61
N ASP A 494 -13.86 -30.04 20.95
CA ASP A 494 -13.83 -31.29 20.21
C ASP A 494 -14.60 -31.17 18.87
N ILE A 495 -14.68 -32.27 18.11
CA ILE A 495 -15.39 -32.31 16.82
C ILE A 495 -16.90 -32.07 16.96
N ASN A 496 -17.46 -32.26 18.15
CA ASN A 496 -18.87 -32.07 18.46
C ASN A 496 -19.14 -30.70 19.11
N TYR A 497 -18.16 -29.79 19.08
CA TYR A 497 -18.22 -28.46 19.70
C TYR A 497 -18.35 -28.46 21.23
N ASN A 498 -18.01 -29.56 21.92
CA ASN A 498 -17.92 -29.54 23.37
C ASN A 498 -16.65 -28.79 23.79
N VAL A 499 -16.78 -27.90 24.77
CA VAL A 499 -15.64 -27.14 25.32
C VAL A 499 -14.74 -28.09 26.12
N LEU A 500 -13.50 -28.25 25.66
CA LEU A 500 -12.46 -29.00 26.33
C LEU A 500 -11.63 -28.12 27.27
N LYS A 501 -11.33 -26.91 26.81
CA LYS A 501 -10.56 -25.89 27.55
C LYS A 501 -10.96 -24.51 27.09
N GLN A 502 -10.84 -23.55 28.00
CA GLN A 502 -11.08 -22.15 27.74
C GLN A 502 -9.98 -21.33 28.42
N ASP A 503 -9.31 -20.49 27.64
CA ASP A 503 -8.33 -19.52 28.14
C ASP A 503 -8.97 -18.12 28.01
N GLN A 504 -9.11 -17.37 29.11
CA GLN A 504 -9.78 -16.07 29.13
C GLN A 504 -8.90 -14.97 29.71
N TYR A 505 -8.93 -13.80 29.07
CA TYR A 505 -8.15 -12.64 29.46
C TYR A 505 -8.96 -11.36 29.36
N MET A 506 -9.01 -10.60 30.45
CA MET A 506 -9.62 -9.28 30.47
C MET A 506 -8.59 -8.26 29.97
N LEU A 507 -8.89 -7.61 28.84
CA LEU A 507 -8.02 -6.65 28.18
C LEU A 507 -8.48 -5.24 28.51
N SER A 508 -7.68 -4.46 29.24
CA SER A 508 -7.98 -3.03 29.42
C SER A 508 -7.68 -2.27 28.14
N VAL A 509 -8.70 -1.62 27.59
CA VAL A 509 -8.63 -0.87 26.33
C VAL A 509 -9.05 0.58 26.55
N GLY A 510 -8.47 1.48 25.77
CA GLY A 510 -8.76 2.91 25.81
C GLY A 510 -8.84 3.52 24.41
N PRO A 511 -8.79 4.85 24.28
CA PRO A 511 -8.87 5.54 22.98
C PRO A 511 -7.62 5.35 22.10
N SER A 512 -6.64 4.56 22.53
CA SER A 512 -5.45 4.21 21.77
C SER A 512 -5.38 2.69 21.62
N TRP A 513 -4.82 2.24 20.49
CA TRP A 513 -4.57 0.84 20.24
C TRP A 513 -3.65 0.22 21.30
N ALA A 514 -4.09 -0.90 21.85
CA ALA A 514 -3.32 -1.73 22.76
C ALA A 514 -3.08 -3.10 22.09
N ALA A 515 -1.82 -3.51 22.02
CA ALA A 515 -1.44 -4.84 21.60
C ALA A 515 -1.67 -5.84 22.74
N PHE A 516 -2.06 -7.06 22.36
CA PHE A 516 -2.22 -8.18 23.28
C PHE A 516 -1.63 -9.45 22.67
N ASP A 517 -0.88 -10.20 23.48
CA ASP A 517 -0.27 -11.48 23.13
C ASP A 517 -0.33 -12.42 24.34
N LYS A 518 -0.85 -13.64 24.11
CA LYS A 518 -0.79 -14.75 25.06
C LYS A 518 -0.56 -16.08 24.38
N SER A 519 -0.18 -17.03 25.22
CA SER A 519 -0.10 -18.44 24.87
C SER A 519 -0.81 -19.32 25.89
N GLY A 520 -1.25 -20.49 25.44
CA GLY A 520 -1.88 -21.51 26.29
C GLY A 520 -1.59 -22.91 25.78
N ALA A 521 -1.65 -23.91 26.67
CA ALA A 521 -1.48 -25.30 26.26
C ALA A 521 -2.62 -25.76 25.34
N LEU A 522 -2.29 -26.41 24.22
CA LEU A 522 -3.19 -27.05 23.27
C LEU A 522 -3.36 -28.53 23.63
N LEU A 523 -4.61 -28.97 23.84
CA LEU A 523 -4.95 -30.36 24.14
C LEU A 523 -4.97 -31.21 22.87
N SER A 524 -4.52 -32.47 22.97
CA SER A 524 -4.43 -33.39 21.82
C SER A 524 -5.79 -33.79 21.23
N ASN A 525 -6.86 -33.71 22.01
CA ASN A 525 -8.23 -33.97 21.55
C ASN A 525 -8.94 -32.72 20.99
N THR A 526 -8.28 -31.56 20.97
CA THR A 526 -8.80 -30.35 20.31
C THR A 526 -8.90 -30.58 18.80
N ARG A 527 -10.03 -30.15 18.23
CA ARG A 527 -10.30 -30.20 16.78
C ARG A 527 -10.69 -28.85 16.22
N ILE A 528 -11.24 -27.99 17.07
CA ILE A 528 -11.63 -26.64 16.70
C ILE A 528 -11.05 -25.68 17.74
N LEU A 529 -10.46 -24.60 17.26
CA LEU A 529 -10.09 -23.45 18.07
C LEU A 529 -11.07 -22.32 17.76
N ARG A 530 -11.68 -21.75 18.80
CA ARG A 530 -12.52 -20.55 18.68
C ARG A 530 -11.79 -19.36 19.25
N TYR A 531 -11.54 -18.34 18.42
CA TYR A 531 -11.05 -17.03 18.85
C TYR A 531 -12.25 -16.10 19.01
N GLN A 532 -12.55 -15.67 20.24
CA GLN A 532 -13.78 -14.93 20.55
C GLN A 532 -13.51 -13.80 21.53
N PHE A 533 -14.09 -12.63 21.29
CA PHE A 533 -14.02 -11.53 22.25
C PHE A 533 -15.40 -10.96 22.59
N TYR A 534 -15.62 -10.75 23.88
CA TYR A 534 -16.85 -10.23 24.46
C TYR A 534 -16.66 -8.77 24.89
N PHE A 535 -17.76 -8.03 24.85
CA PHE A 535 -17.82 -6.61 25.21
C PHE A 535 -19.13 -6.32 25.92
N TYR A 536 -19.07 -5.43 26.92
CA TYR A 536 -20.12 -5.28 27.93
C TYR A 536 -20.70 -3.87 28.06
N ASN A 537 -20.07 -2.87 27.44
CA ASN A 537 -20.50 -1.49 27.55
C ASN A 537 -21.27 -1.04 26.30
N SER A 538 -22.54 -0.68 26.51
CA SER A 538 -23.46 -0.27 25.45
C SER A 538 -23.17 1.12 24.90
N SER A 539 -22.34 1.91 25.58
CA SER A 539 -22.04 3.30 25.21
C SER A 539 -20.76 3.45 24.40
N LEU A 540 -20.00 2.37 24.17
CA LEU A 540 -18.72 2.41 23.48
C LEU A 540 -18.73 1.57 22.20
N ASN A 541 -17.93 2.02 21.23
CA ASN A 541 -17.51 1.22 20.10
C ASN A 541 -16.13 0.65 20.39
N PHE A 542 -15.94 -0.62 20.08
CA PHE A 542 -14.65 -1.29 20.20
C PHE A 542 -14.10 -1.55 18.81
N ARG A 543 -12.77 -1.52 18.69
CA ARG A 543 -12.10 -1.84 17.43
C ARG A 543 -11.10 -2.96 17.65
N ALA A 544 -10.97 -3.81 16.65
CA ALA A 544 -10.00 -4.89 16.59
C ALA A 544 -9.33 -4.90 15.22
N ASP A 545 -8.05 -5.24 15.24
CA ASP A 545 -7.24 -5.41 14.05
C ASP A 545 -6.08 -6.37 14.35
N ASP A 546 -5.37 -6.82 13.32
CA ASP A 546 -4.12 -7.57 13.46
C ASP A 546 -4.28 -8.85 14.29
N MET A 547 -5.46 -9.45 14.22
CA MET A 547 -5.82 -10.59 15.05
C MET A 547 -5.04 -11.82 14.59
N TYR A 548 -4.63 -12.67 15.52
CA TYR A 548 -3.95 -13.91 15.17
C TYR A 548 -4.21 -15.05 16.14
N MET A 549 -4.07 -16.26 15.61
CA MET A 549 -4.08 -17.52 16.34
C MET A 549 -3.20 -18.53 15.60
N LYS A 550 -2.23 -19.15 16.27
CA LYS A 550 -1.29 -20.15 15.68
C LYS A 550 -0.91 -21.22 16.70
N TYR A 551 -0.57 -22.43 16.27
CA TYR A 551 -0.08 -23.51 17.17
C TYR A 551 1.05 -24.33 16.56
#